data_AF-A0A3C0K9H0-F1
#
_entry.id   AF-A0A3C0K9H0-F1
#
_cell.length_a   1.000
_cell.length_b   1.000
_cell.length_c   1.000
_cell.angle_alpha   90.00
_cell.angle_beta   90.00
_cell.angle_gamma   90.00
#
_symmetry.space_group_name_H-M   'P 1'
#
loop_
_entity.id
_entity.type
_entity.pdbx_description
1 polymer ?
#
loop_
_entity_poly.entity_id
_entity_poly.type
_entity_poly.pdbx_seq_one_letter_code
_entity_poly.pdbx_strand_id
1 'polypeptide(L)'
;GAGQHASAREVKHEMEICADNANRHIFEAARRNADYAGMGTTLVLGLFQPGHAFIGHVGDSRCYRLRGRELQLLTRDHSLLQEQIDAGLITP
;
A
#
# COMPACT_ATOMS: atom_id res chain seq x y z
N GLY A 1 18.72 -12.75 -23.82
CA GLY A 1 17.54 -12.54 -22.97
C GLY A 1 18.01 -12.39 -21.54
N ALA A 2 17.92 -11.19 -21.00
CA ALA A 2 18.23 -10.88 -19.61
C ALA A 2 17.47 -9.59 -19.28
N GLY A 3 16.32 -9.73 -18.62
CA GLY A 3 15.62 -8.59 -18.05
C GLY A 3 16.50 -8.01 -16.96
N GLN A 4 17.01 -6.80 -17.17
CA GLN A 4 17.75 -6.08 -16.15
C GLN A 4 16.80 -5.87 -14.97
N HIS A 5 17.13 -6.42 -13.80
CA HIS A 5 16.35 -6.17 -12.61
C HIS A 5 16.50 -4.69 -12.26
N ALA A 6 15.37 -3.97 -12.27
CA ALA A 6 15.32 -2.59 -11.79
C ALA A 6 15.84 -2.55 -10.34
N SER A 7 16.68 -1.56 -10.05
CA SER A 7 17.19 -1.31 -8.71
C SER A 7 16.04 -1.05 -7.74
N ALA A 8 16.29 -1.26 -6.44
CA ALA A 8 15.30 -1.00 -5.39
C ALA A 8 14.75 0.43 -5.44
N ARG A 9 15.57 1.40 -5.84
CA ARG A 9 15.17 2.82 -5.98
C ARG A 9 14.21 3.02 -7.15
N GLU A 10 14.49 2.41 -8.30
CA GLU A 10 13.61 2.47 -9.47
C GLU A 10 12.28 1.79 -9.17
N VAL A 11 12.31 0.60 -8.57
CA VAL A 11 11.10 -0.12 -8.14
C VAL A 11 10.24 0.73 -7.22
N LYS A 12 10.84 1.35 -6.19
CA LYS A 12 10.12 2.24 -5.27
C LYS A 12 9.48 3.41 -6.00
N HIS A 13 10.23 4.06 -6.90
CA HIS A 13 9.74 5.21 -7.65
C HIS A 13 8.55 4.85 -8.56
N GLU A 14 8.63 3.71 -9.27
CA GLU A 14 7.53 3.23 -10.10
C GLU A 14 6.30 2.86 -9.28
N MET A 15 6.48 2.28 -8.09
CA MET A 15 5.36 1.99 -7.19
C MET A 15 4.66 3.26 -6.70
N GLU A 16 5.42 4.33 -6.38
CA GLU A 16 4.88 5.63 -6.02
C GLU A 16 4.07 6.24 -7.17
N ILE A 17 4.63 6.25 -8.38
CA ILE A 17 3.94 6.74 -9.58
C ILE A 17 2.64 5.97 -9.82
N CYS A 18 2.67 4.64 -9.70
CA CYS A 18 1.49 3.80 -9.87
C CYS A 18 0.40 4.14 -8.83
N ALA A 19 0.77 4.28 -7.56
CA ALA A 19 -0.17 4.63 -6.50
C ALA A 19 -0.79 6.02 -6.70
N ASP A 20 0.03 7.01 -7.05
CA ASP A 20 -0.44 8.38 -7.32
C ASP A 20 -1.37 8.45 -8.54
N ASN A 21 -1.05 7.72 -9.60
CA ASN A 21 -1.90 7.64 -10.78
C ASN A 21 -3.26 7.01 -10.45
N ALA A 22 -3.27 5.90 -9.71
CA ALA A 22 -4.50 5.25 -9.27
C ALA A 22 -5.35 6.19 -8.40
N ASN A 23 -4.74 6.87 -7.43
CA ASN A 23 -5.41 7.86 -6.59
C ASN A 23 -6.00 8.99 -7.42
N ARG A 24 -5.25 9.55 -8.38
CA ARG A 24 -5.72 10.61 -9.27
C ARG A 24 -6.95 10.17 -10.08
N HIS A 25 -6.94 8.96 -10.63
CA HIS A 25 -8.09 8.46 -11.40
C HIS A 25 -9.35 8.31 -10.54
N ILE A 26 -9.22 7.81 -9.31
CA ILE A 26 -10.36 7.69 -8.38
C ILE A 26 -10.87 9.06 -7.97
N PHE A 27 -9.97 9.98 -7.61
CA PHE A 27 -10.32 11.35 -7.27
C PHE A 27 -11.05 12.07 -8.41
N GLU A 28 -10.55 11.93 -9.65
CA GLU A 28 -11.20 12.54 -10.81
C GLU A 28 -12.56 11.89 -11.13
N ALA A 29 -12.73 10.59 -10.90
CA ALA A 29 -14.03 9.92 -11.05
C ALA A 29 -15.04 10.43 -10.01
N ALA A 30 -14.60 10.54 -8.75
CA ALA A 30 -15.39 11.07 -7.64
C ALA A 30 -15.83 12.53 -7.87
N ARG A 31 -15.00 13.32 -8.56
CA ARG A 31 -15.32 14.72 -8.91
C ARG A 31 -16.24 14.86 -10.12
N ARG A 32 -16.19 13.94 -11.07
CA ARG A 32 -16.94 14.03 -12.34
C ARG A 32 -18.32 13.39 -12.28
N ASN A 33 -18.55 12.46 -11.36
CA ASN A 33 -19.85 11.82 -11.18
C ASN A 33 -20.36 12.06 -9.76
N ALA A 34 -21.54 12.66 -9.64
CA ALA A 34 -22.19 12.91 -8.36
C ALA A 34 -22.46 11.62 -7.57
N ASP A 35 -22.72 10.50 -8.26
CA ASP A 35 -22.92 9.19 -7.62
C ASP A 35 -21.66 8.66 -6.93
N TYR A 36 -20.49 9.18 -7.29
CA TYR A 36 -19.19 8.80 -6.73
C TYR A 36 -18.63 9.87 -5.78
N ALA A 37 -19.44 10.86 -5.39
CA ALA A 37 -18.99 11.92 -4.50
C ALA A 37 -18.46 11.33 -3.17
N GLY A 38 -17.21 11.69 -2.82
CA GLY A 38 -16.54 11.18 -1.63
C GLY A 38 -15.98 9.76 -1.75
N MET A 39 -16.06 9.12 -2.93
CA MET A 39 -15.48 7.80 -3.16
C MET A 39 -13.96 7.82 -2.92
N GLY A 40 -13.48 6.78 -2.25
CA GLY A 40 -12.08 6.45 -2.06
C GLY A 40 -11.92 4.94 -1.91
N THR A 41 -10.68 4.46 -1.94
CA THR A 41 -10.36 3.05 -1.70
C THR A 41 -9.03 2.93 -0.96
N THR A 42 -8.81 1.78 -0.34
CA THR A 42 -7.50 1.38 0.16
C THR A 42 -6.67 0.74 -0.97
N LEU A 43 -5.37 0.58 -0.74
CA LEU A 43 -4.43 -0.01 -1.68
C LEU A 43 -3.39 -0.86 -0.95
N VAL A 44 -3.10 -2.05 -1.47
CA VAL A 44 -1.91 -2.85 -1.12
C VAL A 44 -1.30 -3.35 -2.42
N LEU A 45 0.00 -3.13 -2.60
CA LEU A 45 0.78 -3.49 -3.77
C LEU A 45 1.96 -4.37 -3.34
N GLY A 46 2.27 -5.39 -4.14
CA GLY A 46 3.43 -6.25 -3.95
C GLY A 46 4.18 -6.45 -5.27
N LEU A 47 5.47 -6.15 -5.28
CA LEU A 47 6.38 -6.44 -6.39
C LEU A 47 7.44 -7.43 -5.94
N PHE A 48 7.53 -8.56 -6.64
CA PHE A 48 8.44 -9.65 -6.30
C PHE A 48 9.61 -9.68 -7.28
N GLN A 49 10.83 -9.67 -6.74
CA GLN A 49 12.07 -9.91 -7.46
C GLN A 49 12.80 -11.10 -6.81
N PRO A 50 13.75 -11.75 -7.49
CA PRO A 50 14.58 -12.77 -6.86
C PRO A 50 15.21 -12.25 -5.56
N GLY A 51 14.90 -12.91 -4.45
CA GLY A 51 15.41 -12.55 -3.12
C GLY A 51 14.71 -11.39 -2.40
N HIS A 52 13.85 -10.61 -3.07
CA HIS A 52 13.25 -9.40 -2.50
C HIS A 52 11.76 -9.26 -2.84
N ALA A 53 11.01 -8.68 -1.91
CA ALA A 53 9.63 -8.24 -2.16
C ALA A 53 9.49 -6.78 -1.68
N PHE A 54 8.88 -5.96 -2.52
CA PHE A 54 8.55 -4.57 -2.23
C PHE A 54 7.06 -4.48 -1.97
N ILE A 55 6.67 -3.92 -0.83
CA ILE A 55 5.29 -3.74 -0.43
C ILE A 55 4.99 -2.25 -0.32
N GLY A 56 3.90 -1.81 -0.93
CA GLY A 56 3.35 -0.46 -0.77
C GLY A 56 1.90 -0.55 -0.31
N HIS A 57 1.45 0.35 0.57
CA HIS A 57 0.06 0.35 1.01
C HIS A 57 -0.46 1.76 1.33
N VAL A 58 -1.77 1.93 1.21
CA VAL A 58 -2.53 3.13 1.61
C VAL A 58 -3.84 2.70 2.26
N GLY A 59 -4.09 3.17 3.48
CA GLY A 59 -5.28 2.83 4.27
C GLY A 59 -5.02 1.69 5.25
N ASP A 60 -6.06 0.94 5.57
CA ASP A 60 -6.10 -0.11 6.60
C ASP A 60 -6.18 -1.54 6.02
N SER A 61 -6.06 -1.69 4.70
CA SER A 61 -5.80 -3.00 4.08
C SER A 61 -4.42 -3.52 4.49
N ARG A 62 -4.35 -4.83 4.77
CA ARG A 62 -3.15 -5.45 5.37
C ARG A 62 -2.43 -6.42 4.44
N CYS A 63 -1.10 -6.41 4.47
CA CYS A 63 -0.27 -7.45 3.84
C CYS A 63 0.38 -8.32 4.91
N TYR A 64 0.27 -9.64 4.76
CA TYR A 64 0.92 -10.59 5.66
C TYR A 64 1.89 -11.49 4.89
N ARG A 65 3.00 -11.85 5.53
CA ARG A 65 3.94 -12.87 5.07
C ARG A 65 3.77 -14.12 5.92
N LEU A 66 3.41 -15.22 5.28
CA LEU A 66 3.42 -16.55 5.88
C LEU A 66 4.73 -17.26 5.53
N ARG A 67 5.53 -17.62 6.54
CA ARG A 67 6.77 -18.41 6.36
C ARG A 67 6.85 -19.50 7.42
N GLY A 68 6.84 -20.75 6.97
CA GLY A 68 6.69 -21.89 7.89
C GLY A 68 5.32 -21.84 8.57
N ARG A 69 5.31 -21.64 9.89
CA ARG A 69 4.08 -21.47 10.69
C ARG A 69 3.93 -20.06 11.27
N GLU A 70 4.73 -19.11 10.82
CA GLU A 70 4.73 -17.73 11.29
C GLU A 70 4.03 -16.83 10.28
N LEU A 71 2.97 -16.14 10.72
CA LEU A 71 2.26 -15.13 9.95
C LEU A 71 2.65 -13.74 10.47
N GLN A 72 3.39 -12.98 9.67
CA GLN A 72 3.88 -11.67 10.03
C GLN A 72 3.12 -10.58 9.27
N LEU A 73 2.58 -9.59 9.98
CA LEU A 73 2.01 -8.38 9.38
C LEU A 73 3.14 -7.47 8.85
N LEU A 74 3.06 -7.07 7.58
CA LEU A 74 4.06 -6.23 6.90
C LEU A 74 3.64 -4.77 6.73
N THR A 75 2.37 -4.45 6.96
CA THR A 75 1.79 -3.11 6.79
C THR A 75 1.35 -2.54 8.13
N ARG A 76 1.24 -1.22 8.23
CA ARG A 76 0.65 -0.54 9.38
C ARG A 76 -0.63 0.15 8.94
N ASP A 77 -1.73 -0.06 9.64
CA ASP A 77 -3.00 0.54 9.26
C ASP A 77 -2.91 2.08 9.37
N HIS A 78 -3.27 2.80 8.31
CA HIS A 78 -3.40 4.27 8.36
C HIS A 78 -4.75 4.65 8.95
N SER A 79 -4.98 4.30 10.22
CA SER A 79 -6.22 4.58 10.97
C SER A 79 -5.93 5.39 12.23
N LEU A 80 -6.90 6.21 12.67
CA LEU A 80 -6.79 6.99 13.90
C LEU A 80 -6.54 6.12 15.13
N LEU A 81 -7.15 4.93 15.18
CA LEU A 81 -6.94 3.97 16.25
C LEU A 81 -5.48 3.50 16.28
N GLN A 82 -4.89 3.21 15.12
CA GLN A 82 -3.49 2.83 15.02
C GLN A 82 -2.58 3.98 15.47
N GLU A 83 -2.85 5.23 15.08
CA GLU A 83 -2.12 6.40 15.56
C GLU A 83 -2.19 6.56 17.09
N GLN A 84 -3.34 6.28 17.70
CA GLN A 84 -3.53 6.34 19.15
C GLN A 84 -2.76 5.23 19.89
N ILE A 85 -2.73 4.02 19.33
CA ILE A 85 -1.89 2.92 19.84
C ILE A 85 -0.42 3.30 19.75
N ASP A 86 0.01 3.87 18.62
CA ASP A 86 1.40 4.29 18.39
C ASP A 86 1.84 5.40 19.34
N ALA A 87 0.93 6.31 19.69
CA ALA A 87 1.13 7.36 20.67
C ALA A 87 1.10 6.85 22.13
N GLY A 88 0.84 5.55 22.36
CA GLY A 88 0.72 4.97 23.69
C GLY A 88 -0.53 5.40 24.46
N LEU A 89 -1.51 6.01 23.79
CA LEU A 89 -2.76 6.47 24.38
C LEU A 89 -3.73 5.31 24.63
N ILE A 90 -3.59 4.23 23.85
CA ILE A 90 -4.41 3.02 23.89
C ILE A 90 -3.48 1.81 23.81
N THR A 91 -3.81 0.74 24.54
CA THR A 91 -3.11 -0.55 24.42
C THR A 91 -3.92 -1.53 23.56
N PRO A 92 -3.28 -2.34 22.70
CA PRO A 92 -3.95 -3.30 21.81
C PRO A 92 -4.78 -4.37 22.53
#